data_AF-A0A945BFQ3-F1
#
_entry.id   AF-A0A945BFQ3-F1
#
_cell.length_a   1.000
_cell.length_b   1.000
_cell.length_c   1.000
_cell.angle_alpha   90.00
_cell.angle_beta   90.00
_cell.angle_gamma   90.00
#
_symmetry.space_group_name_H-M   'P 1'
#
loop_
_entity.id
_entity.type
_entity.pdbx_description
1 polymer ?
#
loop_
_entity_poly.entity_id
_entity_poly.type
_entity_poly.pdbx_seq_one_letter_code
_entity_poly.pdbx_strand_id
1 'polypeptide(L)'
;MNNKGFTIIEVLVTLIILSMIAIITSNILQSSLESEKKSTQRLNSIKELNLASSILRRDIRQIANVSIKDFYGNMMYGTFISELNSDNLMFTTKVKSFSNAVSPLKRV
;
A
#
# COMPACT_ATOMS: atom_id res chain seq x y z
N MET A 1 47.78 50.80 -8.83
CA MET A 1 46.74 49.74 -8.94
C MET A 1 46.10 49.60 -7.57
N ASN A 2 44.80 49.90 -7.44
CA ASN A 2 44.13 50.03 -6.15
C ASN A 2 43.46 48.69 -5.78
N ASN A 3 44.17 47.83 -5.05
CA ASN A 3 43.63 46.56 -4.53
C ASN A 3 42.79 46.84 -3.28
N LYS A 4 41.51 47.18 -3.47
CA LYS A 4 40.54 47.23 -2.35
C LYS A 4 40.12 45.80 -2.03
N GLY A 5 40.55 45.29 -0.88
CA GLY A 5 40.11 44.00 -0.35
C GLY A 5 38.67 44.06 0.19
N PHE A 6 38.10 42.89 0.48
CA PHE A 6 36.80 42.76 1.13
C PHE A 6 36.80 43.40 2.51
N THR A 7 35.69 44.07 2.84
CA THR A 7 35.49 44.61 4.18
C THR A 7 34.85 43.56 5.08
N ILE A 8 35.18 43.59 6.37
CA ILE A 8 34.59 42.68 7.37
C ILE A 8 33.05 42.81 7.40
N ILE A 9 32.53 44.04 7.21
CA ILE A 9 31.09 44.29 7.19
C ILE A 9 30.39 43.59 6.01
N GLU A 10 31.03 43.55 4.85
CA GLU A 10 30.49 42.92 3.64
C GLU A 10 30.46 41.39 3.79
N VAL A 11 31.49 40.81 4.40
CA VAL A 11 31.52 39.39 4.76
C VAL A 11 30.46 39.06 5.82
N LEU A 12 30.25 39.93 6.80
CA LEU A 12 29.25 39.73 7.84
C LEU A 12 27.83 39.74 7.26
N VAL A 13 27.50 40.72 6.42
CA VAL A 13 26.18 40.84 5.79
C VAL A 13 25.91 39.65 4.86
N THR A 14 26.90 39.21 4.08
CA THR A 14 26.74 38.03 3.20
C THR A 14 26.49 36.75 3.99
N LEU A 15 27.18 36.54 5.12
CA LEU A 15 26.94 35.39 6.00
C LEU A 15 25.54 35.42 6.61
N ILE A 16 25.04 36.59 7.03
CA ILE A 16 23.69 36.74 7.57
C ILE A 16 22.65 36.36 6.50
N ILE A 17 22.76 36.94 5.30
CA ILE A 17 21.85 36.65 4.20
C ILE A 17 21.88 35.16 3.84
N LEU A 18 23.08 34.58 3.73
CA LEU A 18 23.24 33.16 3.43
C LEU A 18 22.59 32.27 4.50
N SER A 19 22.77 32.60 5.77
CA SER A 19 22.15 31.85 6.88
C SER A 19 20.63 31.90 6.82
N MET A 20 20.06 33.05 6.46
CA MET A 20 18.62 33.24 6.34
C MET A 20 18.04 32.44 5.17
N ILE A 21 18.71 32.47 4.01
CA ILE A 21 18.33 31.65 2.85
C ILE A 21 18.42 30.16 3.18
N ALA A 22 19.48 29.72 3.86
CA ALA A 22 19.66 28.32 4.23
C ALA A 22 18.55 27.82 5.16
N ILE A 23 18.15 28.62 6.15
CA ILE A 23 17.03 28.29 7.05
C ILE A 23 15.71 28.19 6.28
N ILE A 24 15.40 29.17 5.42
CA ILE A 24 14.17 29.16 4.62
C ILE A 24 14.13 27.92 3.72
N THR A 25 15.24 27.63 3.04
CA THR A 25 15.35 26.48 2.14
C THR A 25 15.19 25.15 2.89
N SER A 26 15.78 25.04 4.08
CA SER A 26 15.65 23.86 4.93
C SER A 26 14.19 23.60 5.32
N ASN A 27 13.44 24.65 5.69
CA ASN A 27 12.01 24.53 6.02
C ASN A 27 11.16 24.09 4.81
N ILE A 28 11.42 24.67 3.63
CA ILE A 28 10.73 24.29 2.38
C ILE A 28 11.01 22.83 2.03
N LEU A 29 12.28 22.41 2.14
CA LEU A 29 12.68 21.03 1.87
C LEU A 29 12.02 20.07 2.86
N GLN A 30 12.03 20.39 4.15
CA GLN A 30 11.41 19.56 5.19
C GLN A 30 9.90 19.42 4.96
N SER A 31 9.22 20.51 4.64
CA SER A 31 7.79 20.50 4.31
C SER A 31 7.49 19.66 3.06
N SER A 32 8.35 19.75 2.05
CA SER A 32 8.22 18.97 0.80
C SER A 32 8.40 17.48 1.05
N LEU A 33 9.40 17.10 1.86
CA LEU A 33 9.64 15.71 2.25
C LEU A 33 8.48 15.15 3.10
N GLU A 34 7.94 15.94 4.03
CA GLU A 34 6.80 15.51 4.84
C GLU A 34 5.54 15.32 3.99
N SER A 35 5.29 16.24 3.05
CA SER A 35 4.18 16.13 2.10
C SER A 35 4.31 14.91 1.18
N GLU A 36 5.51 14.64 0.65
CA GLU A 36 5.80 13.45 -0.15
C GLU A 36 5.54 12.19 0.67
N LYS A 37 6.10 12.10 1.88
CA LYS A 37 5.92 10.95 2.77
C LYS A 37 4.45 10.66 3.05
N LYS A 38 3.67 11.70 3.36
CA LYS A 38 2.22 11.58 3.62
C LYS A 38 1.46 11.13 2.37
N SER A 39 1.81 11.69 1.20
CA SER A 39 1.21 11.30 -0.08
C SER A 39 1.50 9.83 -0.41
N THR A 40 2.76 9.41 -0.28
CA THR A 40 3.20 8.04 -0.52
C THR A 40 2.53 7.04 0.43
N GLN A 41 2.40 7.38 1.71
CA GLN A 41 1.64 6.58 2.68
C GLN A 41 0.18 6.42 2.26
N ARG A 42 -0.48 7.52 1.85
CA ARG A 42 -1.88 7.47 1.40
C ARG A 42 -2.05 6.64 0.14
N LEU A 43 -1.13 6.77 -0.81
CA LEU A 43 -1.11 5.97 -2.04
C LEU A 43 -0.98 4.47 -1.73
N ASN A 44 -0.11 4.10 -0.79
CA ASN A 44 0.05 2.71 -0.37
C ASN A 44 -1.24 2.15 0.25
N SER A 45 -1.91 2.88 1.15
CA SER A 45 -3.19 2.43 1.71
C SER A 45 -4.28 2.26 0.65
N ILE A 46 -4.34 3.18 -0.32
CA ILE A 46 -5.29 3.07 -1.45
C ILE A 46 -4.96 1.86 -2.33
N LYS A 47 -3.67 1.59 -2.57
CA LYS A 47 -3.22 0.42 -3.34
C LYS A 47 -3.62 -0.88 -2.66
N GLU A 48 -3.43 -0.99 -1.34
CA GLU A 48 -3.82 -2.17 -0.56
C GLU A 48 -5.34 -2.39 -0.61
N LEU A 49 -6.14 -1.33 -0.42
CA LEU A 49 -7.59 -1.39 -0.53
C LEU A 49 -8.05 -1.82 -1.93
N ASN A 50 -7.43 -1.28 -2.98
CA ASN A 50 -7.75 -1.67 -4.35
C ASN A 50 -7.41 -3.14 -4.63
N LEU A 51 -6.27 -3.62 -4.12
CA LEU A 51 -5.89 -5.02 -4.24
C LEU A 51 -6.89 -5.93 -3.51
N ALA A 52 -7.23 -5.61 -2.27
CA ALA A 52 -8.23 -6.35 -1.49
C ALA A 52 -9.59 -6.37 -2.19
N SER A 53 -10.06 -5.21 -2.67
CA SER A 53 -11.31 -5.09 -3.44
C SER A 53 -11.29 -5.90 -4.74
N SER A 54 -10.16 -5.91 -5.45
CA SER A 54 -9.98 -6.68 -6.68
C SER A 54 -10.02 -8.19 -6.41
N ILE A 55 -9.34 -8.66 -5.36
CA ILE A 55 -9.34 -10.06 -4.92
C ILE A 55 -10.76 -10.47 -4.53
N LEU A 56 -11.42 -9.72 -3.63
CA LEU A 56 -12.78 -10.01 -3.21
C LEU A 56 -13.75 -10.05 -4.40
N ARG A 57 -13.69 -9.05 -5.28
CA ARG A 57 -14.54 -9.00 -6.49
C ARG A 57 -14.28 -10.17 -7.44
N ARG A 58 -13.02 -10.61 -7.57
CA ARG A 58 -12.65 -11.76 -8.40
C ARG A 58 -13.24 -13.03 -7.80
N ASP A 59 -13.02 -13.26 -6.52
CA ASP A 59 -13.40 -14.50 -5.84
C ASP A 59 -14.93 -14.61 -5.74
N ILE A 60 -15.64 -13.52 -5.45
CA ILE A 60 -17.12 -13.47 -5.45
C ILE A 60 -17.70 -13.78 -6.85
N ARG A 61 -17.13 -13.21 -7.91
CA ARG A 61 -17.61 -13.47 -9.28
C ARG A 61 -17.39 -14.91 -9.74
N GLN A 62 -16.44 -15.61 -9.13
CA GLN A 62 -16.04 -16.96 -9.53
C GLN A 62 -16.58 -18.04 -8.57
N ILE A 63 -17.53 -17.70 -7.70
CA ILE A 63 -18.18 -18.63 -6.79
C ILE A 63 -18.77 -19.83 -7.57
N ALA A 64 -18.52 -21.02 -7.05
CA ALA A 64 -19.05 -22.27 -7.57
C ALA A 64 -19.86 -23.00 -6.49
N ASN A 65 -21.09 -23.35 -6.81
CA ASN A 65 -21.93 -24.16 -5.93
C ASN A 65 -21.56 -25.64 -6.05
N VAL A 66 -20.49 -26.03 -5.36
CA VAL A 66 -19.99 -27.41 -5.30
C VAL A 66 -19.62 -27.77 -3.87
N SER A 67 -20.02 -28.97 -3.44
CA SER A 67 -19.64 -29.51 -2.13
C SER A 67 -18.18 -29.97 -2.16
N ILE A 68 -17.34 -29.42 -1.28
CA ILE A 68 -15.93 -29.79 -1.16
C ILE A 68 -15.70 -30.41 0.22
N LYS A 69 -14.82 -31.42 0.27
CA LYS A 69 -14.38 -32.04 1.52
C LYS A 69 -13.46 -31.11 2.30
N ASP A 70 -13.53 -31.15 3.62
CA ASP A 70 -12.53 -30.48 4.47
C ASP A 70 -11.18 -31.23 4.45
N PHE A 71 -10.20 -30.73 5.18
CA PHE A 71 -8.88 -31.36 5.32
C PHE A 71 -8.92 -32.74 6.00
N TYR A 72 -10.01 -33.05 6.71
CA TYR A 72 -10.23 -34.32 7.41
C TYR A 72 -11.07 -35.30 6.59
N GLY A 73 -11.48 -34.93 5.37
CA GLY A 73 -12.27 -35.75 4.47
C GLY A 73 -13.79 -35.67 4.68
N ASN A 74 -14.28 -34.84 5.61
CA ASN A 74 -15.71 -34.67 5.85
C ASN A 74 -16.33 -33.80 4.76
N MET A 75 -17.54 -34.17 4.31
CA MET A 75 -18.29 -33.36 3.37
C MET A 75 -18.78 -32.09 4.06
N MET A 76 -18.45 -30.93 3.49
CA MET A 76 -19.03 -29.67 3.94
C MET A 76 -20.24 -29.33 3.08
N TYR A 77 -21.38 -29.17 3.73
CA TYR A 77 -22.65 -28.85 3.08
C TYR A 77 -22.83 -27.33 3.02
N GLY A 78 -22.98 -26.80 1.81
CA GLY A 78 -23.22 -25.37 1.57
C GLY A 78 -22.12 -24.68 0.77
N THR A 79 -22.50 -23.67 -0.02
CA THR A 79 -21.56 -22.83 -0.80
C THR A 79 -20.90 -21.77 0.06
N PHE A 80 -21.64 -21.21 1.01
CA PHE A 80 -21.18 -20.22 1.97
C PHE A 80 -21.28 -20.83 3.36
N ILE A 81 -20.16 -20.88 4.06
CA ILE A 81 -20.05 -21.47 5.40
C ILE A 81 -19.35 -20.44 6.27
N SER A 82 -19.90 -20.21 7.45
CA SER A 82 -19.31 -19.33 8.46
C SER A 82 -19.48 -20.01 9.81
N GLU A 83 -18.52 -19.80 10.70
CA GLU A 83 -18.63 -20.25 12.08
C GLU A 83 -19.48 -19.26 12.88
N LEU A 84 -20.31 -19.78 13.80
CA LEU A 84 -21.18 -18.95 14.62
C LEU A 84 -20.34 -17.97 15.47
N ASN A 85 -20.68 -16.68 15.44
CA ASN A 85 -19.92 -15.59 16.08
C ASN A 85 -18.49 -15.39 15.52
N SER A 86 -18.25 -15.77 14.27
CA SER A 86 -17.00 -15.45 13.57
C SER A 86 -17.23 -14.40 12.48
N ASP A 87 -16.23 -13.55 12.25
CA ASP A 87 -16.21 -12.60 11.13
C ASP A 87 -15.64 -13.24 9.85
N ASN A 88 -15.71 -14.57 9.73
CA ASN A 88 -15.21 -15.31 8.58
C ASN A 88 -16.35 -15.73 7.65
N LEU A 89 -16.03 -15.82 6.36
CA LEU A 89 -16.91 -16.37 5.34
C LEU A 89 -16.06 -17.24 4.44
N MET A 90 -16.36 -18.54 4.44
CA MET A 90 -15.69 -19.51 3.60
C MET A 90 -16.57 -19.90 2.43
N PHE A 91 -16.01 -19.91 1.22
CA PHE A 91 -16.72 -20.34 0.02
C PHE A 91 -15.79 -20.96 -1.02
N THR A 92 -16.39 -21.61 -2.01
CA THR A 92 -15.65 -22.20 -3.12
C THR A 92 -15.64 -21.27 -4.31
N THR A 93 -14.45 -20.94 -4.81
CA THR A 93 -14.25 -20.19 -6.05
C THR A 93 -13.57 -21.06 -7.11
N LYS A 94 -13.88 -20.82 -8.38
CA LYS A 94 -13.03 -21.28 -9.48
C LYS A 94 -11.75 -20.48 -9.49
N VAL A 95 -10.65 -21.13 -9.84
CA VAL A 95 -9.36 -20.51 -10.08
C VAL A 95 -8.86 -20.95 -11.45
N LYS A 96 -8.31 -20.03 -12.23
CA LYS A 96 -7.59 -20.39 -13.45
C LYS A 96 -6.30 -21.11 -13.06
N SER A 97 -6.32 -22.45 -13.10
CA SER A 97 -5.11 -23.25 -13.08
C SER A 97 -4.62 -23.47 -14.52
N PHE A 98 -3.33 -23.23 -14.77
CA PHE A 98 -2.67 -23.57 -16.03
C PHE A 98 -2.15 -25.02 -16.05
N SER A 99 -2.27 -25.74 -14.92
CA SER A 99 -1.85 -27.12 -14.77
C SER A 99 -3.05 -28.02 -14.48
N ASN A 100 -3.12 -29.17 -15.15
CA ASN A 100 -4.13 -30.20 -14.92
C ASN A 100 -3.88 -31.00 -13.62
N ALA A 101 -2.75 -30.77 -12.93
CA ALA A 101 -2.39 -31.47 -11.71
C ALA A 101 -3.10 -30.94 -10.45
N VAL A 102 -3.75 -29.77 -10.53
CA VAL A 102 -4.48 -29.16 -9.41
C VAL A 102 -5.92 -28.88 -9.81
N SER A 103 -6.83 -29.09 -8.86
CA SER A 103 -8.26 -28.81 -9.07
C SER A 103 -8.47 -27.34 -9.46
N PRO A 104 -9.33 -27.03 -10.44
CA PRO A 104 -9.70 -25.66 -10.79
C PRO A 104 -10.62 -25.01 -9.75
N LEU A 105 -10.86 -25.68 -8.62
CA LEU A 105 -11.67 -25.21 -7.51
C LEU A 105 -10.79 -24.99 -6.29
N LYS A 106 -10.93 -23.81 -5.69
CA LYS A 106 -10.22 -23.43 -4.47
C LYS A 106 -11.23 -22.97 -3.42
N ARG A 107 -11.00 -23.34 -2.17
CA ARG A 107 -11.67 -22.76 -1.01
C ARG A 107 -10.93 -21.50 -0.58
N VAL A 108 -11.67 -20.41 -0.38
CA VAL A 108 -11.20 -19.12 0.15
C VAL A 108 -11.98 -18.76 1.40
#